data_AF-A0A6I0K7C6-F1
#
_entry.id   AF-A0A6I0K7C6-F1
#
_cell.length_a   1.000
_cell.length_b   1.000
_cell.length_c   1.000
_cell.angle_alpha   90.00
_cell.angle_beta   90.00
_cell.angle_gamma   90.00
#
_symmetry.space_group_name_H-M   'P 1'
#
loop_
_entity.id
_entity.type
_entity.pdbx_description
1 polymer ?
#
loop_
_entity_poly.entity_id
_entity_poly.type
_entity_poly.pdbx_seq_one_letter_code
_entity_poly.pdbx_strand_id
1 'polypeptide(L)'
;MLEYTEKLRKEAQAEYYKAQEKYTRYADINQGLVRQTSRAELTRLRNEMNLALKIYNQTVLQVQAAEVKVKKATPVLAVIQPPIVPLTPSKPRKMVILAGCIFLAGAGSISWILFAKDFVEGFLRNIRRKRKTSEDEYNQMVVDD
;
A
#
# COMPACT_ATOMS: atom_id res chain seq x y z
N MET A 1 4.43 -17.75 2.28
CA MET A 1 3.40 -17.38 1.28
C MET A 1 3.58 -18.16 -0.01
N LEU A 2 4.70 -18.03 -0.73
CA LEU A 2 4.92 -18.71 -2.02
C LEU A 2 4.83 -20.25 -1.93
N GLU A 3 5.46 -20.85 -0.91
CA GLU A 3 5.43 -22.32 -0.71
C GLU A 3 4.01 -22.87 -0.47
N TYR A 4 3.18 -22.12 0.27
CA TYR A 4 1.78 -22.48 0.51
C TYR A 4 0.96 -22.39 -0.79
N THR A 5 1.17 -21.34 -1.60
CA THR A 5 0.45 -21.18 -2.88
C THR A 5 0.88 -22.23 -3.91
N GLU A 6 2.16 -22.63 -3.91
CA GLU A 6 2.64 -23.72 -4.77
C GLU A 6 2.03 -25.08 -4.39
N LYS A 7 1.94 -25.37 -3.08
CA LYS A 7 1.30 -26.58 -2.59
C LYS A 7 -0.17 -26.63 -3.01
N LEU A 8 -0.90 -25.53 -2.80
CA LEU A 8 -2.31 -25.40 -3.19
C LEU A 8 -2.51 -25.57 -4.71
N ARG A 9 -1.60 -25.02 -5.53
CA ARG A 9 -1.61 -25.21 -6.99
C ARG A 9 -1.42 -26.67 -7.37
N LYS A 10 -0.46 -27.37 -6.76
CA LYS A 10 -0.20 -28.80 -7.03
C LYS A 10 -1.38 -29.67 -6.63
N GLU A 11 -2.03 -29.36 -5.51
CA GLU A 11 -3.21 -30.06 -5.01
C GLU A 11 -4.40 -29.88 -5.96
N ALA A 12 -4.72 -28.64 -6.36
CA ALA A 12 -5.75 -28.36 -7.36
C ALA A 12 -5.47 -29.01 -8.72
N GLN A 13 -4.19 -29.07 -9.14
CA GLN A 13 -3.78 -29.76 -10.36
C GLN A 13 -4.01 -31.27 -10.28
N ALA A 14 -3.69 -31.89 -9.13
CA ALA A 14 -3.91 -33.31 -8.91
C ALA A 14 -5.41 -33.66 -8.90
N GLU A 15 -6.26 -32.80 -8.31
CA GLU A 15 -7.71 -32.96 -8.34
C GLU A 15 -8.27 -32.87 -9.77
N TYR A 16 -7.79 -31.90 -10.57
CA TYR A 16 -8.18 -31.79 -11.97
C TYR A 16 -7.84 -33.05 -12.77
N TYR A 17 -6.62 -33.58 -12.62
CA TYR A 17 -6.21 -34.79 -13.34
C TYR A 17 -7.03 -36.01 -12.93
N LYS A 18 -7.34 -36.18 -11.63
CA LYS A 18 -8.23 -37.26 -11.17
C LYS A 18 -9.63 -37.16 -11.77
N ALA A 19 -10.19 -35.95 -11.84
CA ALA A 19 -11.49 -35.72 -12.46
C ALA A 19 -11.46 -35.97 -13.97
N GLN A 20 -10.38 -35.55 -14.65
CA GLN A 20 -10.16 -35.78 -16.07
C GLN A 20 -10.05 -37.27 -16.39
N GLU A 21 -9.24 -38.02 -15.64
CA GLU A 21 -9.07 -39.47 -15.80
C GLU A 21 -10.40 -40.21 -15.60
N LYS A 22 -11.20 -39.79 -14.60
CA LYS A 22 -12.53 -40.35 -14.39
C LYS A 22 -13.43 -40.07 -15.59
N TYR A 23 -13.43 -38.85 -16.12
CA TYR A 23 -14.20 -38.51 -17.32
C TYR A 23 -13.75 -39.29 -18.56
N THR A 24 -12.45 -39.37 -18.85
CA THR A 24 -11.94 -40.08 -20.03
C THR A 24 -12.20 -41.57 -19.94
N ARG A 25 -11.95 -42.20 -18.79
CA ARG A 25 -12.25 -43.62 -18.58
C ARG A 25 -13.74 -43.94 -18.75
N TYR A 26 -14.63 -43.10 -18.22
CA TYR A 26 -16.06 -43.25 -18.44
C TYR A 26 -16.46 -42.99 -19.91
N ALA A 27 -15.84 -42.02 -20.57
CA ALA A 27 -16.09 -41.74 -21.98
C ALA A 27 -15.66 -42.91 -22.86
N ASP A 28 -14.48 -43.48 -22.61
CA ASP A 28 -13.89 -44.59 -23.36
C ASP A 28 -14.69 -45.89 -23.22
N ILE A 29 -15.11 -46.24 -22.01
CA ILE A 29 -15.93 -47.44 -21.75
C ILE A 29 -17.32 -47.31 -22.38
N ASN A 30 -17.86 -46.09 -22.47
CA ASN A 30 -19.21 -45.84 -22.96
C ASN A 30 -19.25 -45.30 -24.40
N GLN A 31 -18.16 -45.43 -25.17
CA GLN A 31 -18.12 -45.10 -26.61
C GLN A 31 -19.12 -45.99 -27.37
N GLY A 32 -20.34 -45.50 -27.55
CA GLY A 32 -21.40 -46.19 -28.30
C GLY A 32 -22.72 -46.40 -27.54
N LEU A 33 -22.82 -46.06 -26.26
CA LEU A 33 -24.07 -46.22 -25.51
C LEU A 33 -25.05 -45.06 -25.80
N VAL A 34 -26.13 -45.37 -26.53
CA VAL A 34 -27.26 -44.47 -26.87
C VAL A 34 -28.22 -44.25 -25.69
N ARG A 35 -27.89 -44.73 -24.47
CA ARG A 35 -28.73 -44.54 -23.29
C ARG A 35 -28.61 -43.12 -22.75
N GLN A 36 -29.75 -42.45 -22.54
CA GLN A 36 -29.81 -41.12 -21.92
C GLN A 36 -29.15 -41.06 -20.55
N THR A 37 -29.23 -42.15 -19.76
CA THR A 37 -28.59 -42.25 -18.44
C THR A 37 -27.06 -42.11 -18.52
N SER A 38 -26.41 -42.78 -19.47
CA SER A 38 -24.96 -42.67 -19.69
C SER A 38 -24.56 -41.25 -20.13
N ARG A 39 -25.42 -40.58 -20.93
CA ARG A 39 -25.20 -39.18 -21.34
C ARG A 39 -25.33 -38.21 -20.17
N ALA A 40 -26.30 -38.43 -19.28
CA ALA A 40 -26.47 -37.64 -18.06
C ALA A 40 -25.25 -37.76 -17.15
N GLU A 41 -24.73 -38.99 -16.95
CA GLU A 41 -23.55 -39.21 -16.13
C GLU A 41 -22.28 -38.61 -16.74
N LEU A 42 -22.09 -38.72 -18.06
CA LEU A 42 -20.99 -38.03 -18.77
C LEU A 42 -21.08 -36.51 -18.62
N THR A 43 -22.28 -35.94 -18.65
CA THR A 43 -22.51 -34.50 -18.45
C THR A 43 -22.15 -34.11 -17.02
N ARG A 44 -22.53 -34.93 -16.03
CA ARG A 44 -22.18 -34.74 -14.61
C ARG A 44 -20.66 -34.75 -14.41
N LEU A 45 -19.97 -35.77 -14.94
CA LEU A 45 -18.51 -35.90 -14.88
C LEU A 45 -17.79 -34.74 -15.60
N ARG A 46 -18.30 -34.31 -16.77
CA ARG A 46 -17.77 -33.15 -17.49
C ARG A 46 -17.93 -31.86 -16.66
N ASN A 47 -19.06 -31.69 -15.98
CA ASN A 47 -19.29 -30.53 -15.12
C ASN A 47 -18.36 -30.53 -13.90
N GLU A 48 -18.10 -31.69 -13.28
CA GLU A 48 -17.10 -31.83 -12.21
C GLU A 48 -15.70 -31.43 -12.70
N MET A 49 -15.27 -31.95 -13.86
CA MET A 49 -13.99 -31.58 -14.47
C MET A 49 -13.92 -30.07 -14.75
N ASN A 50 -14.96 -29.47 -15.32
CA ASN A 50 -15.01 -28.04 -15.61
C ASN A 50 -14.98 -27.17 -14.33
N LEU A 51 -15.63 -27.62 -13.25
CA LEU A 51 -15.57 -26.94 -11.96
C LEU A 51 -14.15 -26.96 -11.38
N ALA A 52 -13.50 -28.13 -11.38
CA ALA A 52 -12.10 -28.26 -10.95
C ALA A 52 -11.16 -27.40 -11.80
N LEU A 53 -11.35 -27.37 -13.11
CA LEU A 53 -10.58 -26.54 -14.04
C LEU A 53 -10.71 -25.04 -13.71
N LYS A 54 -11.91 -24.57 -13.36
CA LYS A 54 -12.14 -23.18 -12.98
C LYS A 54 -11.38 -22.81 -11.70
N ILE A 55 -11.41 -23.67 -10.68
CA ILE A 55 -10.69 -23.46 -9.40
C ILE A 55 -9.17 -23.44 -9.65
N TYR A 56 -8.67 -24.36 -10.49
CA TYR A 56 -7.26 -24.39 -10.89
C TYR A 56 -6.85 -23.09 -11.58
N ASN A 57 -7.61 -22.64 -12.58
CA ASN A 57 -7.32 -21.40 -13.31
C ASN A 57 -7.32 -20.17 -12.40
N GLN A 58 -8.27 -20.08 -11.46
CA GLN A 58 -8.31 -19.01 -10.47
C GLN A 58 -7.07 -19.00 -9.58
N THR A 59 -6.63 -20.17 -9.12
CA THR A 59 -5.42 -20.32 -8.29
C THR A 59 -4.16 -19.94 -9.05
N VAL A 60 -4.05 -20.37 -10.31
CA VAL A 60 -2.91 -20.05 -11.19
C VAL A 60 -2.81 -18.56 -11.47
N LEU A 61 -3.93 -17.85 -11.67
CA LEU A 61 -3.94 -16.40 -11.85
C LEU A 61 -3.42 -15.65 -10.62
N GLN A 62 -3.77 -16.12 -9.41
CA GLN A 62 -3.26 -15.55 -8.17
C GLN A 62 -1.75 -15.78 -7.99
N VAL A 63 -1.26 -16.98 -8.34
CA VAL A 63 0.19 -17.30 -8.34
C VAL A 63 0.94 -16.40 -9.32
N GLN A 64 0.46 -16.27 -10.56
CA GLN A 64 1.11 -15.42 -11.57
C GLN A 64 1.13 -13.94 -11.14
N ALA A 65 0.04 -13.44 -10.53
CA ALA A 65 0.01 -12.08 -10.00
C ALA A 65 1.03 -11.86 -8.86
N ALA A 66 1.28 -12.88 -8.04
CA ALA A 66 2.31 -12.84 -7.00
C ALA A 66 3.74 -12.96 -7.59
N GLU A 67 3.95 -13.85 -8.55
CA GLU A 67 5.24 -14.00 -9.25
C GLU A 67 5.64 -12.75 -10.04
N VAL A 68 4.69 -12.09 -10.71
CA VAL A 68 4.95 -10.83 -11.43
C VAL A 68 5.38 -9.72 -10.47
N LYS A 69 4.86 -9.69 -9.23
CA LYS A 69 5.33 -8.75 -8.21
C LYS A 69 6.76 -9.05 -7.76
N VAL A 70 7.16 -10.33 -7.70
CA VAL A 70 8.53 -10.74 -7.35
C VAL A 70 9.51 -10.47 -8.50
N LYS A 71 9.13 -10.77 -9.75
CA LYS A 71 9.98 -10.54 -10.94
C LYS A 71 10.18 -9.05 -11.26
N LYS A 72 9.24 -8.18 -10.89
CA LYS A 72 9.42 -6.71 -11.00
C LYS A 72 10.46 -6.15 -10.01
N ALA A 73 10.86 -6.91 -8.99
CA ALA A 73 11.87 -6.48 -8.02
C ALA A 73 13.31 -6.93 -8.39
N THR A 74 13.48 -7.76 -9.42
CA THR A 74 14.81 -8.26 -9.83
C THR A 74 15.13 -7.90 -11.28
N PRO A 75 15.70 -6.70 -11.53
CA PRO A 75 16.34 -6.44 -12.81
C PRO A 75 17.59 -7.33 -12.91
N VAL A 76 17.67 -8.14 -13.96
CA VAL A 76 18.86 -8.91 -14.29
C VAL A 76 19.97 -7.93 -14.65
N LEU A 77 21.03 -7.95 -13.83
CA LEU A 77 22.32 -7.37 -14.14
C LEU A 77 22.95 -8.20 -15.28
N ALA A 78 23.23 -7.58 -16.43
CA ALA A 78 24.16 -8.12 -17.44
C ALA A 78 24.81 -6.99 -18.29
N VAL A 79 25.94 -6.46 -17.77
CA VAL A 79 27.23 -6.07 -18.39
C VAL A 79 27.19 -5.43 -19.81
N ILE A 80 27.47 -4.13 -20.01
CA ILE A 80 28.78 -3.42 -20.16
C ILE A 80 28.50 -1.91 -19.96
N GLN A 81 29.39 -1.17 -19.30
CA GLN A 81 29.24 0.27 -19.04
C GLN A 81 29.21 1.12 -20.33
N PRO A 82 28.21 2.00 -20.49
CA PRO A 82 28.51 3.37 -20.90
C PRO A 82 28.22 4.31 -19.72
N PRO A 83 29.09 5.29 -19.44
CA PRO A 83 28.96 6.18 -18.29
C PRO A 83 27.76 7.11 -18.48
N ILE A 84 26.61 6.72 -17.97
CA ILE A 84 25.44 7.59 -17.83
C ILE A 84 25.47 8.22 -16.45
N VAL A 85 25.97 9.46 -16.40
CA VAL A 85 25.81 10.35 -15.25
C VAL A 85 24.32 10.45 -14.87
N PRO A 86 23.93 10.17 -13.62
CA PRO A 86 22.55 10.29 -13.20
C PRO A 86 22.11 11.76 -13.29
N LEU A 87 21.31 12.12 -14.30
CA LEU A 87 20.75 13.47 -14.46
C LEU A 87 19.45 13.70 -13.68
N THR A 88 19.12 12.83 -12.72
CA THR A 88 18.01 13.10 -11.80
C THR A 88 18.44 12.85 -10.37
N PRO A 89 18.86 13.91 -9.64
CA PRO A 89 19.15 13.80 -8.23
C PRO A 89 17.87 13.50 -7.46
N SER A 90 17.90 12.37 -6.75
CA SER A 90 16.90 11.95 -5.75
C SER A 90 16.99 12.85 -4.50
N LYS A 91 16.69 14.14 -4.64
CA LYS A 91 16.84 15.16 -3.57
C LYS A 91 15.89 16.33 -3.82
N PRO A 92 15.40 16.97 -2.75
CA PRO A 92 14.23 16.64 -1.94
C PRO A 92 12.92 16.86 -2.73
N ARG A 93 11.74 16.58 -2.16
CA ARG A 93 10.45 16.88 -2.81
C ARG A 93 10.26 18.41 -2.91
N LYS A 94 10.88 19.06 -3.91
CA LYS A 94 10.87 20.52 -4.12
C LYS A 94 9.44 21.10 -4.09
N MET A 95 8.48 20.36 -4.63
CA MET A 95 7.06 20.70 -4.60
C MET A 95 6.46 20.75 -3.19
N VAL A 96 6.87 19.84 -2.30
CA VAL A 96 6.35 19.77 -0.91
C VAL A 96 6.95 20.89 -0.06
N ILE A 97 8.25 21.19 -0.22
CA ILE A 97 8.90 22.30 0.48
C ILE A 97 8.30 23.64 0.03
N LEU A 98 8.08 23.82 -1.27
CA LEU A 98 7.48 25.04 -1.81
C LEU A 98 6.04 25.26 -1.32
N ALA A 99 5.22 24.20 -1.33
CA ALA A 99 3.86 24.26 -0.80
C ALA A 99 3.84 24.58 0.71
N GLY A 100 4.75 24.01 1.50
CA GLY A 100 4.91 24.31 2.92
C GLY A 100 5.31 25.75 3.17
N CYS A 101 6.28 26.28 2.43
CA CYS A 101 6.73 27.67 2.58
C CYS A 101 5.64 28.69 2.25
N ILE A 102 4.86 28.47 1.18
CA ILE A 102 3.77 29.39 0.80
C ILE A 102 2.68 29.39 1.87
N PHE A 103 2.31 28.21 2.37
CA PHE A 103 1.32 28.08 3.43
C PHE A 103 1.78 28.77 4.74
N LEU A 104 3.02 28.53 5.15
CA LEU A 104 3.59 29.12 6.36
C LEU A 104 3.76 30.64 6.23
N ALA A 105 4.21 31.15 5.08
CA ALA A 105 4.37 32.59 4.86
C ALA A 105 3.02 33.32 4.84
N GLY A 106 1.99 32.73 4.22
CA GLY A 106 0.64 33.30 4.19
C GLY A 106 0.02 33.35 5.58
N ALA A 107 -0.01 32.22 6.29
CA ALA A 107 -0.56 32.15 7.65
C ALA A 107 0.21 33.05 8.64
N GLY A 108 1.54 33.08 8.53
CA GLY A 108 2.39 33.96 9.34
C GLY A 108 2.11 35.44 9.09
N SER A 109 1.98 35.87 7.83
CA SER A 109 1.70 37.28 7.49
C SER A 109 0.33 37.74 7.99
N ILE A 110 -0.69 36.90 7.84
CA ILE A 110 -2.05 37.19 8.33
C ILE A 110 -2.08 37.24 9.87
N SER A 111 -1.39 36.30 10.53
CA SER A 111 -1.30 36.28 11.99
C SER A 111 -0.55 37.49 12.52
N TRP A 112 0.51 37.92 11.83
CA TRP A 112 1.27 39.10 12.21
C TRP A 112 0.47 40.39 12.02
N ILE A 113 -0.19 40.59 10.87
CA ILE A 113 -0.91 41.85 10.63
C ILE A 113 -2.09 42.05 11.58
N LEU A 114 -2.79 40.97 11.94
CA LEU A 114 -3.99 41.05 12.78
C LEU A 114 -3.63 41.03 14.28
N PHE A 115 -2.68 40.19 14.69
CA PHE A 115 -2.45 39.90 16.10
C PHE A 115 -1.17 40.53 16.65
N ALA A 116 -0.19 40.94 15.81
CA ALA A 116 1.10 41.39 16.34
C ALA A 116 0.98 42.68 17.16
N LYS A 117 0.16 43.65 16.73
CA LYS A 117 0.02 44.91 17.46
C LYS A 117 -0.62 44.69 18.83
N ASP A 118 -1.74 43.98 18.87
CA ASP A 118 -2.47 43.70 20.11
C ASP A 118 -1.68 42.79 21.06
N PHE A 119 -0.96 41.81 20.51
CA PHE A 119 -0.10 40.92 21.29
C PHE A 119 1.11 41.65 21.87
N VAL A 120 1.80 42.47 21.07
CA VAL A 120 2.98 43.24 21.53
C VAL A 120 2.58 44.28 22.58
N GLU A 121 1.46 44.99 22.38
CA GLU A 121 0.96 45.94 23.38
C GLU A 121 0.54 45.23 24.68
N GLY A 122 -0.16 44.09 24.61
CA GLY A 122 -0.51 43.29 25.77
C GLY A 122 0.71 42.73 26.51
N PHE A 123 1.71 42.27 25.76
CA PHE A 123 2.95 41.72 26.29
C PHE A 123 3.82 42.80 26.97
N LEU A 124 4.02 43.95 26.31
CA LEU A 124 4.74 45.10 26.88
C LEU A 124 4.06 45.62 28.14
N ARG A 125 2.72 45.64 28.17
CA ARG A 125 1.93 46.04 29.35
C ARG A 125 2.14 45.08 30.52
N ASN A 126 2.18 43.77 30.26
CA ASN A 126 2.44 42.76 31.28
C ASN A 126 3.86 42.85 31.85
N ILE A 127 4.87 43.07 31.00
CA ILE A 127 6.26 43.26 31.47
C ILE A 127 6.40 44.55 32.29
N ARG A 128 5.77 45.64 31.85
CA ARG A 128 5.82 46.92 32.58
C ARG A 128 5.11 46.83 33.93
N ARG A 129 4.01 46.09 34.04
CA ARG A 129 3.37 45.79 35.32
C ARG A 129 4.30 45.04 36.27
N LYS A 130 4.95 43.97 35.79
CA LYS A 130 5.91 43.22 36.62
C LYS A 130 7.07 44.08 37.11
N ARG A 131 7.61 44.98 36.26
CA ARG A 131 8.67 45.91 36.68
C ARG A 131 8.23 46.89 37.76
N LYS A 132 7.03 47.46 37.64
CA LYS A 132 6.50 48.34 38.68
C LYS A 132 6.31 47.57 39.99
N THR A 133 5.70 46.39 39.95
CA THR A 133 5.53 45.56 41.16
C THR A 133 6.86 45.20 41.82
N SER A 134 7.92 44.88 41.05
CA SER A 134 9.25 44.61 41.63
C SER A 134 9.96 45.85 42.18
N GLU A 135 9.72 47.02 41.59
CA GLU A 135 10.30 48.30 42.02
C GLU A 135 9.56 48.84 43.25
N ASP A 136 8.25 48.61 43.33
CA ASP A 136 7.42 48.87 44.50
C ASP A 136 7.76 47.91 45.66
N GLU A 137 7.98 46.61 45.40
CA GLU A 137 8.45 45.63 46.40
C GLU A 137 9.86 45.96 46.94
N TYR A 138 10.75 46.43 46.07
CA TYR A 138 12.10 46.84 46.46
C TYR A 138 12.09 48.13 47.28
N ASN A 139 11.34 49.15 46.85
CA ASN A 139 11.22 50.40 47.60
C ASN A 139 10.50 50.20 48.95
N GLN A 140 9.56 49.26 49.05
CA GLN A 140 8.92 48.88 50.33
C GLN A 140 9.94 48.26 51.30
N MET A 141 10.81 47.33 50.83
CA MET A 141 11.85 46.73 51.67
C MET A 141 12.91 47.73 52.17
N VAL A 142 13.21 48.79 51.43
CA VAL A 142 14.19 49.82 51.82
C VAL A 142 13.62 50.83 52.83
N VAL A 143 12.30 50.97 52.91
CA VAL A 143 11.63 51.93 53.81
C VAL A 143 11.28 51.33 55.17
N ASP A 144 11.17 50.01 55.26
CA ASP A 144 10.81 49.27 56.49
C ASP A 144 12.04 48.84 57.34
N ASP A 145 13.27 49.18 56.94
CA ASP A 145 14.57 49.01 57.67
C ASP A 145 15.08 50.36 58.22
#